data_AF-A0A7Y5HCI2-F1
#
_entry.id   AF-A0A7Y5HCI2-F1
#
_cell.length_a   1.000
_cell.length_b   1.000
_cell.length_c   1.000
_cell.angle_alpha   90.00
_cell.angle_beta   90.00
_cell.angle_gamma   90.00
#
_symmetry.space_group_name_H-M   'P 1'
#
loop_
_entity.id
_entity.type
_entity.pdbx_description
1 polymer ?
#
loop_
_entity_poly.entity_id
_entity_poly.type
_entity_poly.pdbx_seq_one_letter_code
_entity_poly.pdbx_strand_id
1 'polypeptide(L)'
;MVSPTAARPAHANADHAPPHAPVSLRAPLVEGDRDCHAVTEDVCRGLEGRPTGLWWGALFASGALLLLGTVAVIYQVRVGIGTWGLNRTVGWAFDITNFVFWIGIGHAGTLISAVLFLFRQRWRTAVNRSAEAMTLFAVACAGIFPLIHMGRPWLAFWVFPYPNTRGPLWVNFRSPLLWDVFAISTYFTISLVFWYIGLIPDLATLRDRARTKARRAFFGLLSLGWNGSNRTWVRYETVYLLLAGLATPLVISVHTIVSMDFATSVIPGWHTTIFPPYFVAGAIFSGMAMVLTIMLAARRLMRFENYITAGHIDSMCKIILAMSCIVGLAYGTEFFVAWYSGNEYERFAFRNRAFGPMGWSYWVMVGCNVVAPQILWFRSMRRCIPVVFVLTLAINVGMWFERFVIIATSLQRDFLPSSWADYRPTLVELATLAGSFGLFFTLFLLFCRVLPMICMSEVKGVLSYGRSTHGEKE
;
A
#
# COMPACT_ATOMS: atom_id res chain seq x y z
N MET A 1 -51.50 -7.55 -69.09
CA MET A 1 -50.97 -8.90 -69.37
C MET A 1 -49.52 -8.94 -68.92
N VAL A 2 -49.22 -9.84 -67.97
CA VAL A 2 -47.98 -10.64 -67.84
C VAL A 2 -46.63 -9.91 -67.63
N SER A 3 -46.12 -10.01 -66.40
CA SER A 3 -44.68 -10.26 -66.10
C SER A 3 -44.39 -11.75 -66.38
N PRO A 4 -43.17 -12.25 -66.76
CA PRO A 4 -42.04 -12.32 -65.81
C PRO A 4 -40.57 -12.51 -66.36
N THR A 5 -39.62 -12.16 -65.48
CA THR A 5 -38.33 -12.82 -65.07
C THR A 5 -37.33 -13.55 -66.01
N ALA A 6 -36.04 -13.25 -65.72
CA ALA A 6 -34.89 -14.15 -65.42
C ALA A 6 -33.86 -14.55 -66.51
N ALA A 7 -32.56 -14.29 -66.22
CA ALA A 7 -31.45 -15.29 -66.22
C ALA A 7 -30.11 -14.69 -65.70
N ARG A 8 -29.34 -15.52 -64.95
CA ARG A 8 -28.00 -15.28 -64.36
C ARG A 8 -26.86 -15.44 -65.40
N PRO A 9 -25.62 -15.02 -65.07
CA PRO A 9 -24.55 -16.00 -64.74
C PRO A 9 -23.60 -15.43 -63.64
N ALA A 10 -22.58 -16.06 -63.06
CA ALA A 10 -22.11 -17.42 -62.78
C ALA A 10 -20.96 -17.27 -61.75
N HIS A 11 -20.62 -18.34 -61.05
CA HIS A 11 -19.70 -18.45 -59.91
C HIS A 11 -18.29 -17.83 -60.09
N ALA A 12 -17.81 -17.17 -59.03
CA ALA A 12 -16.39 -17.08 -58.69
C ALA A 12 -16.24 -17.49 -57.21
N ASN A 13 -15.44 -18.55 -57.01
CA ASN A 13 -15.14 -19.17 -55.72
C ASN A 13 -14.55 -18.15 -54.73
N ALA A 14 -15.14 -18.07 -53.54
CA ALA A 14 -14.60 -17.35 -52.39
C ALA A 14 -14.07 -18.36 -51.35
N ASP A 15 -13.09 -19.17 -51.76
CA ASP A 15 -12.25 -19.96 -50.84
C ASP A 15 -10.94 -19.21 -50.59
N HIS A 16 -11.01 -18.19 -49.75
CA HIS A 16 -9.85 -17.64 -49.06
C HIS A 16 -10.29 -17.14 -47.68
N ALA A 17 -10.57 -18.08 -46.77
CA ALA A 17 -10.46 -17.79 -45.35
C ALA A 17 -8.99 -17.46 -45.05
N PRO A 18 -8.65 -16.27 -44.52
CA PRO A 18 -7.28 -16.01 -44.11
C PRO A 18 -6.93 -16.95 -42.95
N PRO A 19 -5.82 -17.70 -43.05
CA PRO A 19 -5.40 -18.63 -42.02
C PRO A 19 -4.82 -17.86 -40.83
N HIS A 20 -5.24 -18.25 -39.62
CA HIS A 20 -4.71 -17.84 -38.32
C HIS A 20 -4.95 -16.38 -37.90
N ALA A 21 -6.11 -16.13 -37.27
CA ALA A 21 -6.24 -15.02 -36.36
C ALA A 21 -5.20 -15.15 -35.23
N PRO A 22 -4.51 -14.06 -34.82
CA PRO A 22 -3.43 -14.14 -33.85
C PRO A 22 -3.98 -14.59 -32.50
N VAL A 23 -3.57 -15.78 -32.04
CA VAL A 23 -3.72 -16.21 -30.65
C VAL A 23 -3.12 -15.12 -29.79
N SER A 24 -3.92 -14.51 -28.92
CA SER A 24 -3.39 -13.55 -27.96
C SER A 24 -2.34 -14.25 -27.11
N LEU A 25 -1.07 -13.85 -27.25
CA LEU A 25 0.04 -14.31 -26.39
C LEU A 25 -0.21 -14.01 -24.91
N ARG A 26 -1.17 -13.13 -24.61
CA ARG A 26 -1.53 -12.71 -23.26
C ARG A 26 -2.68 -13.53 -22.73
N ALA A 27 -2.49 -14.08 -21.53
CA ALA A 27 -3.54 -14.78 -20.80
C ALA A 27 -4.67 -13.80 -20.40
N PRO A 28 -5.91 -14.31 -20.29
CA PRO A 28 -7.03 -13.49 -19.82
C PRO A 28 -6.80 -13.01 -18.38
N LEU A 29 -7.18 -11.76 -18.11
CA LEU A 29 -7.09 -11.18 -16.77
C LEU A 29 -8.29 -11.57 -15.88
N VAL A 30 -9.44 -11.85 -16.49
CA VAL A 30 -10.62 -12.37 -15.79
C VAL A 30 -10.85 -13.80 -16.27
N GLU A 31 -10.83 -14.74 -15.33
CA GLU A 31 -11.08 -16.16 -15.59
C GLU A 31 -12.58 -16.46 -15.65
N GLY A 32 -12.97 -17.38 -16.54
CA GLY A 32 -14.36 -17.76 -16.82
C GLY A 32 -15.12 -16.75 -17.68
N ASP A 33 -16.12 -17.21 -18.44
CA ASP A 33 -16.92 -16.35 -19.32
C ASP A 33 -17.93 -15.50 -18.54
N ARG A 34 -17.40 -14.43 -17.93
CA ARG A 34 -18.16 -13.43 -17.18
C ARG A 34 -18.52 -12.25 -18.07
N ASP A 35 -19.79 -11.89 -18.08
CA ASP A 35 -20.31 -10.67 -18.71
C ASP A 35 -20.31 -9.49 -17.71
N CYS A 36 -20.67 -8.29 -18.20
CA CYS A 36 -20.75 -7.09 -17.38
C CYS A 36 -21.72 -7.23 -16.19
N HIS A 37 -22.80 -8.00 -16.36
CA HIS A 37 -23.77 -8.24 -15.29
C HIS A 37 -23.16 -9.11 -14.19
N ALA A 38 -22.52 -10.22 -14.54
CA ALA A 38 -21.88 -11.14 -13.61
C ALA A 38 -20.80 -10.45 -12.76
N VAL A 39 -19.99 -9.55 -13.35
CA VAL A 39 -19.03 -8.73 -12.59
C VAL A 39 -19.71 -7.94 -11.48
N THR A 40 -20.83 -7.31 -11.81
CA THR A 40 -21.58 -6.49 -10.85
C THR A 40 -22.18 -7.35 -9.74
N GLU A 41 -22.80 -8.47 -10.11
CA GLU A 41 -23.39 -9.42 -9.16
C GLU A 41 -22.34 -9.99 -8.20
N ASP A 42 -21.21 -10.48 -8.72
CA ASP A 42 -20.19 -11.12 -7.88
C ASP A 42 -19.53 -10.14 -6.89
N VAL A 43 -19.28 -8.89 -7.31
CA VAL A 43 -18.73 -7.85 -6.41
C VAL A 43 -19.78 -7.38 -5.40
N CYS A 44 -21.03 -7.15 -5.81
CA CYS A 44 -22.09 -6.68 -4.93
C CYS A 44 -22.60 -7.76 -3.96
N ARG A 45 -22.46 -9.05 -4.29
CA ARG A 45 -22.94 -10.18 -3.45
C ARG A 45 -22.42 -10.08 -2.02
N GLY A 46 -21.15 -9.75 -1.83
CA GLY A 46 -20.54 -9.58 -0.49
C GLY A 46 -21.11 -8.38 0.29
N LEU A 47 -21.52 -7.32 -0.41
CA LEU A 47 -22.03 -6.07 0.18
C LEU A 47 -23.53 -6.11 0.47
N GLU A 48 -24.27 -6.92 -0.28
CA GLU A 48 -25.71 -7.13 -0.12
C GLU A 48 -26.01 -8.23 0.92
N GLY A 49 -25.14 -9.24 1.03
CA GLY A 49 -25.27 -10.34 1.97
C GLY A 49 -25.14 -9.94 3.46
N ARG A 50 -25.63 -10.80 4.36
CA ARG A 50 -25.40 -10.62 5.81
C ARG A 50 -23.93 -10.89 6.14
N PRO A 51 -23.33 -10.16 7.12
CA PRO A 51 -21.97 -10.45 7.56
C PRO A 51 -21.87 -11.89 8.08
N THR A 52 -20.78 -12.57 7.73
CA THR A 52 -20.51 -13.93 8.22
C THR A 52 -20.05 -13.90 9.67
N GLY A 53 -20.17 -15.02 10.38
CA GLY A 53 -19.62 -15.16 11.74
C GLY A 53 -18.11 -14.91 11.80
N LEU A 54 -17.38 -15.32 10.75
CA LEU A 54 -15.95 -15.04 10.59
C LEU A 54 -15.65 -13.54 10.53
N TRP A 55 -16.46 -12.75 9.82
CA TRP A 55 -16.28 -11.30 9.76
C TRP A 55 -16.51 -10.64 11.12
N TRP A 56 -17.54 -11.06 11.87
CA TRP A 56 -17.77 -10.57 13.22
C TRP A 56 -16.65 -10.95 14.18
N GLY A 57 -16.15 -12.19 14.11
CA GLY A 57 -15.00 -12.63 14.89
C GLY A 57 -13.74 -11.82 14.59
N ALA A 58 -13.45 -11.59 13.30
CA ALA A 58 -12.32 -10.77 12.88
C ALA A 58 -12.46 -9.30 13.32
N LEU A 59 -13.66 -8.73 13.21
CA LEU A 59 -13.93 -7.36 13.65
C LEU A 59 -13.81 -7.21 15.17
N PHE A 60 -14.30 -8.19 15.93
CA PHE A 60 -14.16 -8.17 17.39
C PHE A 60 -12.70 -8.32 17.80
N ALA A 61 -11.95 -9.21 17.16
CA ALA A 61 -10.51 -9.37 17.41
C ALA A 61 -9.73 -8.10 17.07
N SER A 62 -9.97 -7.49 15.89
CA SER A 62 -9.31 -6.23 15.51
C SER A 62 -9.74 -5.06 16.42
N GLY A 63 -11.01 -5.02 16.81
CA GLY A 63 -11.55 -4.03 17.74
C GLY A 63 -10.97 -4.15 19.15
N ALA A 64 -10.74 -5.38 19.63
CA ALA A 64 -10.09 -5.63 20.91
C ALA A 64 -8.62 -5.16 20.90
N LEU A 65 -7.88 -5.41 19.81
CA LEU A 65 -6.53 -4.88 19.64
C LEU A 65 -6.52 -3.35 19.57
N LEU A 66 -7.46 -2.74 18.82
CA LEU A 66 -7.62 -1.29 18.75
C LEU A 66 -7.91 -0.70 20.13
N LEU A 67 -8.76 -1.34 20.93
CA LEU A 67 -9.07 -0.91 22.28
C LEU A 67 -7.83 -0.99 23.17
N LEU A 68 -7.06 -2.09 23.10
CA LEU A 68 -5.81 -2.25 23.83
C LEU A 68 -4.82 -1.13 23.51
N GLY A 69 -4.61 -0.82 22.23
CA GLY A 69 -3.76 0.30 21.81
C GLY A 69 -4.26 1.65 22.26
N THR A 70 -5.58 1.87 22.17
CA THR A 70 -6.21 3.12 22.63
C THR A 70 -6.00 3.34 24.13
N VAL A 71 -6.17 2.29 24.93
CA VAL A 71 -5.91 2.33 26.38
C VAL A 71 -4.43 2.61 26.65
N ALA A 72 -3.51 1.98 25.91
CA ALA A 72 -2.07 2.20 26.04
C ALA A 72 -1.68 3.66 25.73
N VAL A 73 -2.21 4.23 24.64
CA VAL A 73 -1.97 5.63 24.26
C VAL A 73 -2.57 6.59 25.29
N ILE A 74 -3.80 6.35 25.76
CA ILE A 74 -4.42 7.20 26.81
C ILE A 74 -3.58 7.16 28.09
N TYR A 75 -3.12 5.98 28.50
CA TYR A 75 -2.25 5.82 29.66
C TYR A 75 -0.94 6.60 29.49
N GLN A 76 -0.27 6.43 28.34
CA GLN A 76 0.96 7.13 28.00
C GLN A 76 0.78 8.66 28.00
N VAL A 77 -0.29 9.19 27.38
CA VAL A 77 -0.51 10.65 27.32
C VAL A 77 -0.79 11.23 28.71
N ARG A 78 -1.42 10.47 29.60
CA ARG A 78 -1.72 10.90 30.98
C ARG A 78 -0.51 10.84 31.90
N VAL A 79 0.31 9.79 31.79
CA VAL A 79 1.45 9.56 32.69
C VAL A 79 2.73 10.20 32.16
N GLY A 80 2.92 10.17 30.84
CA GLY A 80 4.07 10.73 30.13
C GLY A 80 4.77 9.72 29.21
N ILE A 81 5.60 10.25 28.31
CA ILE A 81 6.41 9.47 27.35
C ILE A 81 7.36 8.49 28.03
N GLY A 82 7.77 8.74 29.28
CA GLY A 82 8.64 7.83 30.05
C GLY A 82 8.02 6.46 30.36
N THR A 83 6.77 6.21 29.99
CA THR A 83 6.16 4.86 30.01
C THR A 83 6.67 3.96 28.88
N TRP A 84 7.25 4.53 27.83
CA TRP A 84 8.00 3.81 26.81
C TRP A 84 9.42 3.48 27.29
N GLY A 85 10.04 2.47 26.69
CA GLY A 85 11.41 2.04 26.98
C GLY A 85 12.49 2.95 26.42
N LEU A 86 12.12 4.16 26.00
CA LEU A 86 13.04 5.18 25.52
C LEU A 86 13.97 5.62 26.64
N ASN A 87 15.13 6.14 26.25
CA ASN A 87 16.09 6.71 27.18
C ASN A 87 16.71 7.98 26.58
N ARG A 88 17.60 8.63 27.33
CA ARG A 88 18.24 9.89 26.90
C ARG A 88 19.12 9.76 25.65
N THR A 89 19.57 8.54 25.34
CA THR A 89 20.42 8.22 24.19
C THR A 89 19.53 7.76 23.01
N VAL A 90 18.70 6.74 23.25
CA VAL A 90 17.74 6.21 22.29
C VAL A 90 16.40 6.91 22.49
N GLY A 91 16.30 8.11 21.92
CA GLY A 91 15.10 8.94 21.98
C GLY A 91 13.99 8.54 21.01
N TRP A 92 14.31 7.71 20.02
CA TRP A 92 13.36 7.11 19.09
C TRP A 92 13.63 5.61 18.92
N ALA A 93 12.55 4.84 18.86
CA ALA A 93 12.60 3.40 18.61
C ALA A 93 11.28 2.94 17.99
N PHE A 94 10.41 2.26 18.74
CA PHE A 94 9.16 1.69 18.22
C PHE A 94 8.22 2.74 17.65
N ASP A 95 8.19 3.93 18.23
CA ASP A 95 7.37 5.05 17.78
C ASP A 95 7.63 5.43 16.31
N ILE A 96 8.84 5.88 16.01
CA ILE A 96 9.18 6.28 14.64
C ILE A 96 9.37 5.07 13.73
N THR A 97 9.77 3.90 14.27
CA THR A 97 9.81 2.64 13.49
C THR A 97 8.43 2.31 12.93
N ASN A 98 7.40 2.35 13.77
CA ASN A 98 6.03 2.06 13.36
C ASN A 98 5.47 3.14 12.43
N PHE A 99 5.79 4.41 12.68
CA PHE A 99 5.46 5.51 11.77
C PHE A 99 5.96 5.24 10.34
N VAL A 100 7.27 5.02 10.18
CA VAL A 100 7.89 4.81 8.87
C VAL A 100 7.40 3.50 8.24
N PHE A 101 7.17 2.46 9.04
CA PHE A 101 6.58 1.20 8.58
C PHE A 101 5.19 1.39 7.99
N TRP A 102 4.29 2.09 8.68
CA TRP A 102 2.93 2.33 8.21
C TRP A 102 2.88 3.27 6.99
N ILE A 103 3.69 4.34 6.97
CA ILE A 103 3.82 5.16 5.76
C ILE A 103 4.36 4.30 4.60
N GLY A 104 5.36 3.46 4.85
CA GLY A 104 5.94 2.54 3.88
C GLY A 104 4.89 1.63 3.25
N ILE A 105 4.06 0.97 4.07
CA ILE A 105 2.94 0.15 3.59
C ILE A 105 2.00 0.97 2.71
N GLY A 106 1.72 2.22 3.08
CA GLY A 106 0.82 3.10 2.36
C GLY A 106 1.21 3.32 0.89
N HIS A 107 2.49 3.33 0.56
CA HIS A 107 2.95 3.71 -0.78
C HIS A 107 2.56 2.73 -1.90
N ALA A 108 2.44 1.44 -1.61
CA ALA A 108 2.16 0.45 -2.65
C ALA A 108 0.78 0.62 -3.28
N GLY A 109 -0.22 1.08 -2.52
CA GLY A 109 -1.55 1.31 -3.08
C GLY A 109 -1.54 2.38 -4.16
N THR A 110 -0.91 3.52 -3.87
CA THR A 110 -0.72 4.60 -4.84
C THR A 110 0.21 4.23 -6.00
N LEU A 111 1.18 3.34 -5.80
CA LEU A 111 1.97 2.80 -6.91
C LEU A 111 1.09 1.98 -7.86
N ILE A 112 0.26 1.08 -7.32
CA ILE A 112 -0.65 0.23 -8.10
C ILE A 112 -1.68 1.07 -8.85
N SER A 113 -2.21 2.13 -8.24
CA SER A 113 -3.27 2.91 -8.84
C SER A 113 -2.78 4.04 -9.76
N ALA A 114 -1.63 4.65 -9.48
CA ALA A 114 -1.08 5.75 -10.28
C ALA A 114 0.02 5.29 -11.25
N VAL A 115 1.09 4.67 -10.75
CA VAL A 115 2.25 4.32 -11.58
C VAL A 115 1.91 3.24 -12.60
N LEU A 116 1.23 2.17 -12.19
CA LEU A 116 0.78 1.14 -13.13
C LEU A 116 -0.28 1.67 -14.11
N PHE A 117 -1.06 2.68 -13.72
CA PHE A 117 -1.98 3.37 -14.64
C PHE A 117 -1.21 4.11 -15.74
N LEU A 118 -0.17 4.87 -15.37
CA LEU A 118 0.69 5.56 -16.32
C LEU A 118 1.41 4.59 -17.28
N PHE A 119 1.84 3.43 -16.79
CA PHE A 119 2.39 2.35 -17.62
C PHE A 119 1.33 1.53 -18.37
N ARG A 120 0.06 1.92 -18.30
CA ARG A 120 -1.09 1.25 -18.94
C ARG A 120 -1.16 -0.25 -18.66
N GLN A 121 -0.74 -0.66 -17.46
CA GLN A 121 -0.76 -2.05 -17.02
C GLN A 121 -2.19 -2.44 -16.64
N ARG A 122 -2.85 -3.22 -17.51
CA ARG A 122 -4.28 -3.56 -17.36
C ARG A 122 -4.59 -4.52 -16.21
N TRP A 123 -3.60 -5.26 -15.70
CA TRP A 123 -3.81 -6.18 -14.56
C TRP A 123 -4.06 -5.45 -13.23
N ARG A 124 -3.74 -4.15 -13.12
CA ARG A 124 -3.97 -3.39 -11.88
C ARG A 124 -5.47 -3.28 -11.52
N THR A 125 -6.38 -3.42 -12.49
CA THR A 125 -7.81 -3.08 -12.36
C THR A 125 -8.57 -3.96 -11.37
N ALA A 126 -8.10 -5.19 -11.15
CA ALA A 126 -8.67 -6.09 -10.14
C ALA A 126 -8.19 -5.77 -8.71
N VAL A 127 -7.17 -4.92 -8.56
CA VAL A 127 -6.40 -4.73 -7.32
C VAL A 127 -6.47 -3.30 -6.79
N ASN A 128 -6.47 -2.33 -7.70
CA ASN A 128 -6.33 -0.89 -7.42
C ASN A 128 -7.18 -0.40 -6.25
N ARG A 129 -8.47 -0.74 -6.23
CA ARG A 129 -9.42 -0.26 -5.22
C ARG A 129 -9.04 -0.72 -3.80
N SER A 130 -8.72 -2.00 -3.65
CA SER A 130 -8.29 -2.56 -2.37
C SER A 130 -6.93 -2.00 -1.93
N ALA A 131 -6.04 -1.73 -2.89
CA ALA A 131 -4.72 -1.18 -2.63
C ALA A 131 -4.80 0.31 -2.22
N GLU A 132 -5.63 1.11 -2.88
CA GLU A 132 -5.90 2.52 -2.50
C GLU A 132 -6.53 2.62 -1.10
N ALA A 133 -7.49 1.75 -0.77
CA ALA A 133 -8.06 1.70 0.57
C ALA A 133 -7.00 1.34 1.63
N MET A 134 -6.12 0.39 1.31
CA MET A 134 -4.97 0.05 2.16
C MET A 134 -4.08 1.27 2.42
N THR A 135 -3.79 2.08 1.40
CA THR A 135 -3.04 3.33 1.56
C THR A 135 -3.68 4.24 2.59
N LEU A 136 -4.98 4.52 2.47
CA LEU A 136 -5.66 5.45 3.37
C LEU A 136 -5.63 4.99 4.82
N PHE A 137 -5.85 3.70 5.06
CA PHE A 137 -5.86 3.16 6.42
C PHE A 137 -4.45 3.06 6.99
N ALA A 138 -3.45 2.71 6.18
CA ALA A 138 -2.06 2.71 6.60
C ALA A 138 -1.58 4.14 6.95
N VAL A 139 -1.92 5.14 6.14
CA VAL A 139 -1.59 6.55 6.43
C VAL A 139 -2.34 7.05 7.67
N ALA A 140 -3.59 6.64 7.89
CA ALA A 140 -4.31 6.95 9.12
C ALA A 140 -3.62 6.36 10.36
N CYS A 141 -3.11 5.12 10.27
CA CYS A 141 -2.31 4.51 11.35
C CYS A 141 -0.99 5.27 11.55
N ALA A 142 -0.30 5.61 10.46
CA ALA A 142 0.95 6.34 10.52
C ALA A 142 0.80 7.72 11.13
N GLY A 143 -0.23 8.49 10.74
CA GLY A 143 -0.45 9.86 11.19
C GLY A 143 -0.73 10.00 12.70
N ILE A 144 -1.03 8.90 13.38
CA ILE A 144 -1.16 8.88 14.84
C ILE A 144 0.22 9.00 15.52
N PHE A 145 1.26 8.36 14.98
CA PHE A 145 2.58 8.30 15.61
C PHE A 145 3.23 9.67 15.81
N PRO A 146 3.28 10.58 14.81
CA PRO A 146 3.75 11.95 14.99
C PRO A 146 3.01 12.76 16.06
N LEU A 147 1.78 12.36 16.42
CA LEU A 147 1.01 13.01 17.48
C LEU A 147 1.32 12.37 18.83
N ILE A 148 1.26 11.04 18.93
CA ILE A 148 1.37 10.35 20.23
C ILE A 148 2.81 10.30 20.76
N HIS A 149 3.83 10.41 19.90
CA HIS A 149 5.22 10.46 20.35
C HIS A 149 5.65 11.84 20.87
N MET A 150 4.77 12.85 20.78
CA MET A 150 5.03 14.17 21.36
C MET A 150 4.92 14.11 22.89
N GLY A 151 5.81 14.81 23.59
CA GLY A 151 5.66 15.01 25.04
C GLY A 151 4.46 15.88 25.43
N ARG A 152 3.97 16.73 24.51
CA ARG A 152 2.80 17.62 24.71
C ARG A 152 1.90 17.64 23.46
N PRO A 153 1.14 16.56 23.21
CA PRO A 153 0.35 16.42 21.98
C PRO A 153 -0.73 17.50 21.81
N TRP A 154 -1.25 18.07 22.91
CA TRP A 154 -2.24 19.16 22.84
C TRP A 154 -1.71 20.47 22.24
N LEU A 155 -0.40 20.61 22.04
CA LEU A 155 0.24 21.76 21.38
C LEU A 155 0.61 21.48 19.91
N ALA A 156 0.22 20.33 19.35
CA ALA A 156 0.55 19.93 17.98
C ALA A 156 0.17 20.98 16.92
N PHE A 157 -0.86 21.78 17.17
CA PHE A 157 -1.30 22.82 16.25
C PHE A 157 -0.24 23.91 15.99
N TRP A 158 0.75 24.09 16.87
CA TRP A 158 1.86 25.03 16.66
C TRP A 158 2.81 24.65 15.52
N VAL A 159 2.73 23.43 15.00
CA VAL A 159 3.53 22.99 13.86
C VAL A 159 3.03 23.61 12.55
N PHE A 160 1.78 24.05 12.48
CA PHE A 160 1.24 24.68 11.27
C PHE A 160 1.65 26.15 11.16
N PRO A 161 1.98 26.66 9.97
CA PRO A 161 2.22 28.08 9.76
C PRO A 161 0.90 28.83 9.68
N TYR A 162 0.41 29.33 10.81
CA TYR A 162 -0.80 30.14 10.87
C TYR A 162 -0.55 31.50 11.58
N PRO A 163 -1.20 32.59 11.13
CA PRO A 163 -1.13 33.87 11.81
C PRO A 163 -1.60 33.74 13.26
N ASN A 164 -0.85 34.30 14.20
CA ASN A 164 -1.12 34.14 15.62
C ASN A 164 -0.94 35.45 16.40
N THR A 165 -1.45 35.49 17.63
CA THR A 165 -1.40 36.65 18.52
C THR A 165 -0.06 36.84 19.21
N ARG A 166 0.96 36.01 18.93
CA ARG A 166 2.27 36.01 19.60
C ARG A 166 3.32 36.79 18.80
N GLY A 167 2.89 37.80 18.05
CA GLY A 167 3.76 38.62 17.22
C GLY A 167 4.24 37.89 15.94
N PRO A 168 5.46 38.14 15.46
CA PRO A 168 5.99 37.54 14.22
C PRO A 168 6.50 36.10 14.42
N LEU A 169 5.91 35.33 15.35
CA LEU A 169 6.33 33.97 15.63
C LEU A 169 5.86 33.03 14.50
N TRP A 170 6.82 32.37 13.84
CA TRP A 170 6.61 31.40 12.78
C TRP A 170 7.44 30.14 13.00
N VAL A 171 7.03 29.05 12.34
CA VAL A 171 7.82 27.82 12.26
C VAL A 171 9.02 27.99 11.33
N ASN A 172 10.08 27.21 11.56
CA ASN A 172 11.20 27.14 10.62
C ASN A 172 10.89 26.09 9.53
N PHE A 173 11.26 26.36 8.29
CA PHE A 173 11.06 25.44 7.16
C PHE A 173 12.31 24.60 6.83
N ARG A 174 13.20 24.40 7.82
CA ARG A 174 14.46 23.66 7.64
C ARG A 174 14.40 22.26 8.23
N SER A 175 13.52 22.03 9.20
CA SER A 175 13.38 20.74 9.86
C SER A 175 12.65 19.74 8.95
N PRO A 176 13.25 18.58 8.65
CA PRO A 176 12.58 17.49 7.95
C PRO A 176 11.27 17.04 8.62
N LEU A 177 11.19 17.08 9.96
CA LEU A 177 9.94 16.78 10.69
C LEU A 177 8.77 17.72 10.33
N LEU A 178 9.04 18.98 9.97
CA LEU A 178 7.98 19.87 9.49
C LEU A 178 7.58 19.49 8.06
N TRP A 179 8.56 19.14 7.21
CA TRP A 179 8.28 18.67 5.86
C TRP A 179 7.42 17.41 5.88
N ASP A 180 7.63 16.53 6.86
CA ASP A 180 6.80 15.35 7.11
C ASP A 180 5.33 15.69 7.33
N VAL A 181 5.03 16.72 8.13
CA VAL A 181 3.65 17.20 8.32
C VAL A 181 3.00 17.59 6.99
N PHE A 182 3.73 18.31 6.13
CA PHE A 182 3.22 18.68 4.80
C PHE A 182 3.13 17.46 3.87
N ALA A 183 4.12 16.59 3.87
CA ALA A 183 4.18 15.41 3.02
C ALA A 183 3.01 14.46 3.32
N ILE A 184 2.80 14.11 4.59
CA ILE A 184 1.75 13.17 5.00
C ILE A 184 0.37 13.79 4.79
N SER A 185 0.16 15.06 5.15
CA SER A 185 -1.15 15.72 5.00
C SER A 185 -1.55 15.86 3.54
N THR A 186 -0.62 16.26 2.66
CA THR A 186 -0.87 16.33 1.22
C THR A 186 -1.05 14.94 0.62
N TYR A 187 -0.24 13.95 1.03
CA TYR A 187 -0.36 12.57 0.60
C TYR A 187 -1.71 11.96 0.96
N PHE A 188 -2.16 12.12 2.21
CA PHE A 188 -3.47 11.67 2.66
C PHE A 188 -4.59 12.33 1.86
N THR A 189 -4.53 13.66 1.69
CA THR A 189 -5.58 14.41 1.00
C THR A 189 -5.67 14.01 -0.48
N ILE A 190 -4.55 13.95 -1.19
CA ILE A 190 -4.52 13.56 -2.61
C ILE A 190 -4.96 12.11 -2.78
N SER A 191 -4.49 11.20 -1.91
CA SER A 191 -4.90 9.79 -1.95
C SER A 191 -6.40 9.63 -1.69
N LEU A 192 -6.96 10.39 -0.74
CA LEU A 192 -8.39 10.35 -0.41
C LEU A 192 -9.24 10.84 -1.57
N VAL A 193 -8.87 11.98 -2.17
CA VAL A 193 -9.55 12.54 -3.33
C VAL A 193 -9.45 11.60 -4.53
N PHE A 194 -8.28 11.04 -4.79
CA PHE A 194 -8.05 10.11 -5.90
C PHE A 194 -8.88 8.83 -5.76
N TRP A 195 -8.83 8.19 -4.59
CA TRP A 195 -9.63 6.99 -4.30
C TRP A 195 -11.14 7.28 -4.37
N TYR A 196 -11.58 8.40 -3.78
CA TYR A 196 -12.99 8.80 -3.78
C TYR A 196 -13.50 9.07 -5.19
N ILE A 197 -12.76 9.82 -6.02
CA ILE A 197 -13.12 10.05 -7.42
C ILE A 197 -13.24 8.71 -8.16
N GLY A 198 -12.27 7.82 -7.98
CA GLY A 198 -12.33 6.47 -8.53
C GLY A 198 -13.58 5.69 -8.09
N LEU A 199 -14.11 5.97 -6.89
CA LEU A 199 -15.26 5.29 -6.27
C LEU A 199 -16.61 5.78 -6.81
N ILE A 200 -16.70 6.98 -7.37
CA ILE A 200 -17.96 7.60 -7.81
C ILE A 200 -18.80 6.69 -8.74
N PRO A 201 -18.26 6.06 -9.80
CA PRO A 201 -19.05 5.21 -10.68
C PRO A 201 -19.56 3.93 -9.99
N ASP A 202 -18.76 3.38 -9.07
CA ASP A 202 -19.12 2.19 -8.31
C ASP A 202 -20.21 2.50 -7.28
N LEU A 203 -20.17 3.68 -6.63
CA LEU A 203 -21.21 4.17 -5.72
C LEU A 203 -22.54 4.39 -6.44
N ALA A 204 -22.50 4.89 -7.67
CA ALA A 204 -23.70 5.01 -8.51
C ALA A 204 -24.34 3.64 -8.76
N THR A 205 -23.52 2.62 -9.03
CA THR A 205 -24.00 1.24 -9.19
C THR A 205 -24.65 0.70 -7.90
N LEU A 206 -24.06 0.98 -6.73
CA LEU A 206 -24.62 0.59 -5.44
C LEU A 206 -25.90 1.36 -5.09
N ARG A 207 -26.00 2.64 -5.47
CA ARG A 207 -27.22 3.45 -5.35
C ARG A 207 -28.36 2.82 -6.13
N ASP A 208 -28.11 2.41 -7.36
CA ASP A 208 -29.15 1.88 -8.25
C ASP A 208 -29.57 0.46 -7.87
N ARG A 209 -28.70 -0.29 -7.18
CA ARG A 209 -29.01 -1.61 -6.58
C ARG A 209 -29.61 -1.55 -5.17
N ALA A 210 -29.56 -0.42 -4.49
CA ALA A 210 -29.95 -0.33 -3.09
C ALA A 210 -31.45 -0.61 -2.89
N ARG A 211 -31.76 -1.67 -2.14
CA ARG A 211 -33.14 -2.08 -1.82
C ARG A 211 -33.85 -1.16 -0.81
N THR A 212 -33.09 -0.52 0.08
CA THR A 212 -33.65 0.36 1.12
C THR A 212 -33.47 1.83 0.77
N LYS A 213 -34.49 2.65 1.09
CA LYS A 213 -34.44 4.11 0.85
C LYS A 213 -33.23 4.77 1.52
N ALA A 214 -32.86 4.32 2.72
CA ALA A 214 -31.69 4.83 3.44
C ALA A 214 -30.37 4.53 2.72
N ARG A 215 -30.14 3.29 2.24
CA ARG A 215 -28.93 2.96 1.47
C ARG A 215 -28.90 3.68 0.13
N ARG A 216 -30.05 3.83 -0.53
CA ARG A 216 -30.16 4.59 -1.78
C ARG A 216 -29.85 6.07 -1.59
N ALA A 217 -30.31 6.68 -0.49
CA ALA A 217 -29.98 8.06 -0.15
C ALA A 217 -28.48 8.22 0.17
N PHE A 218 -27.92 7.32 0.97
CA PHE A 218 -26.50 7.32 1.33
C PHE A 218 -25.58 7.23 0.10
N PHE A 219 -25.77 6.20 -0.74
CA PHE A 219 -25.00 6.06 -1.98
C PHE A 219 -25.36 7.13 -3.02
N GLY A 220 -26.60 7.63 -3.00
CA GLY A 220 -27.05 8.77 -3.81
C GLY A 220 -26.21 10.01 -3.55
N LEU A 221 -26.06 10.38 -2.29
CA LEU A 221 -25.22 11.51 -1.85
C LEU A 221 -23.75 11.31 -2.25
N LEU A 222 -23.17 10.14 -1.95
CA LEU A 222 -21.76 9.86 -2.25
C LEU A 222 -21.48 9.70 -3.76
N SER A 223 -22.48 9.33 -4.58
CA SER A 223 -22.32 9.24 -6.03
C SER A 223 -22.32 10.59 -6.75
N LEU A 224 -22.56 11.71 -6.04
CA LEU A 224 -22.57 13.08 -6.59
C LEU A 224 -23.43 13.24 -7.86
N GLY A 225 -24.53 12.51 -7.97
CA GLY A 225 -25.40 12.56 -9.15
C GLY A 225 -24.80 11.93 -10.41
N TRP A 226 -23.83 11.02 -10.28
CA TRP A 226 -23.22 10.32 -11.41
C TRP A 226 -24.28 9.65 -12.29
N ASN A 227 -24.26 10.00 -13.58
CA ASN A 227 -25.22 9.60 -14.60
C ASN A 227 -24.61 8.74 -15.73
N GLY A 228 -23.29 8.50 -15.70
CA GLY A 228 -22.59 7.70 -16.72
C GLY A 228 -22.61 8.29 -18.13
N SER A 229 -22.90 9.58 -18.31
CA SER A 229 -22.92 10.20 -19.64
C SER A 229 -21.52 10.23 -20.28
N ASN A 230 -21.45 10.24 -21.61
CA ASN A 230 -20.16 10.33 -22.32
C ASN A 230 -19.33 11.55 -21.88
N ARG A 231 -19.96 12.72 -21.71
CA ARG A 231 -19.29 13.94 -21.22
C ARG A 231 -18.69 13.75 -19.83
N THR A 232 -19.39 13.02 -18.95
CA THR A 232 -18.94 12.74 -17.59
C THR A 232 -17.72 11.80 -17.61
N TRP A 233 -17.75 10.75 -18.44
CA TRP A 233 -16.64 9.81 -18.59
C TRP A 233 -15.37 10.44 -19.13
N VAL A 234 -15.48 11.25 -20.19
CA VAL A 234 -14.31 11.95 -20.76
C VAL A 234 -13.63 12.83 -19.71
N ARG A 235 -14.41 13.56 -18.90
CA ARG A 235 -13.88 14.38 -17.81
C ARG A 235 -13.27 13.53 -16.68
N TYR A 236 -13.95 12.44 -16.29
CA TYR A 236 -13.45 11.52 -15.28
C TYR A 236 -12.08 10.94 -15.67
N GLU A 237 -11.94 10.45 -16.89
CA GLU A 237 -10.66 9.89 -17.37
C GLU A 237 -9.54 10.94 -17.39
N THR A 238 -9.87 12.18 -17.77
CA THR A 238 -8.92 13.30 -17.76
C THR A 238 -8.46 13.60 -16.33
N VAL A 239 -9.39 13.70 -15.38
CA VAL A 239 -9.07 13.96 -13.97
C VAL A 239 -8.29 12.80 -13.36
N TYR A 240 -8.68 11.55 -13.65
CA TYR A 240 -7.97 10.37 -13.15
C TYR A 240 -6.52 10.32 -13.66
N LEU A 241 -6.29 10.63 -14.94
CA LEU A 241 -4.94 10.73 -15.52
C LEU A 241 -4.12 11.84 -14.86
N LEU A 242 -4.69 13.02 -14.63
CA LEU A 242 -4.01 14.13 -13.96
C LEU A 242 -3.64 13.76 -12.52
N LEU A 243 -4.56 13.17 -11.76
CA LEU A 243 -4.31 12.73 -10.40
C LEU A 243 -3.26 11.61 -10.34
N ALA A 244 -3.27 10.66 -11.27
CA ALA A 244 -2.22 9.65 -11.38
C ALA A 244 -0.84 10.28 -11.68
N GLY A 245 -0.82 11.30 -12.55
CA GLY A 245 0.37 12.09 -12.85
C GLY A 245 0.90 12.86 -11.64
N LEU A 246 0.02 13.45 -10.82
CA LEU A 246 0.39 14.18 -9.60
C LEU A 246 0.78 13.26 -8.43
N ALA A 247 0.09 12.14 -8.28
CA ALA A 247 0.35 11.17 -7.21
C ALA A 247 1.70 10.48 -7.38
N THR A 248 2.17 10.28 -8.61
CA THR A 248 3.43 9.56 -8.86
C THR A 248 4.67 10.26 -8.26
N PRO A 249 4.94 11.56 -8.54
CA PRO A 249 6.01 12.30 -7.85
C PRO A 249 5.80 12.38 -6.35
N LEU A 250 4.54 12.51 -5.90
CA LEU A 250 4.21 12.60 -4.48
C LEU A 250 4.59 11.33 -3.72
N VAL A 251 4.34 10.15 -4.30
CA VAL A 251 4.74 8.86 -3.70
C VAL A 251 6.24 8.78 -3.48
N ILE A 252 7.02 9.24 -4.47
CA ILE A 252 8.48 9.24 -4.39
C ILE A 252 8.96 10.29 -3.38
N SER A 253 8.38 11.50 -3.39
CA SER A 253 8.82 12.59 -2.54
C SER A 253 8.47 12.38 -1.08
N VAL A 254 7.29 11.85 -0.75
CA VAL A 254 6.85 11.65 0.65
C VAL A 254 7.79 10.71 1.39
N HIS A 255 8.11 9.55 0.81
CA HIS A 255 9.02 8.61 1.48
C HIS A 255 10.47 9.08 1.44
N THR A 256 10.84 9.91 0.45
CA THR A 256 12.12 10.64 0.44
C THR A 256 12.19 11.62 1.62
N ILE A 257 11.13 12.38 1.90
CA ILE A 257 11.09 13.32 3.03
C ILE A 257 11.22 12.59 4.36
N VAL A 258 10.46 11.50 4.55
CA VAL A 258 10.58 10.65 5.75
C VAL A 258 11.99 10.09 5.89
N SER A 259 12.67 9.74 4.79
CA SER A 259 14.07 9.27 4.85
C SER A 259 15.05 10.40 5.23
N MET A 260 14.73 11.65 4.90
CA MET A 260 15.57 12.81 5.19
C MET A 260 15.60 13.15 6.69
N ASP A 261 14.62 12.72 7.48
CA ASP A 261 14.67 12.76 8.95
C ASP A 261 15.93 12.08 9.50
N PHE A 262 16.38 11.02 8.82
CA PHE A 262 17.59 10.28 9.17
C PHE A 262 18.79 10.77 8.35
N ALA A 263 18.65 10.84 7.03
CA ALA A 263 19.75 11.11 6.10
C ALA A 263 20.46 12.45 6.35
N THR A 264 19.71 13.46 6.81
CA THR A 264 20.24 14.80 7.08
C THR A 264 20.81 14.97 8.48
N SER A 265 20.71 13.93 9.32
CA SER A 265 21.37 13.86 10.62
C SER A 265 22.88 13.72 10.45
N VAL A 266 23.63 13.89 11.54
CA VAL A 266 25.08 13.70 11.61
C VAL A 266 25.48 12.33 12.18
N ILE A 267 24.49 11.50 12.55
CA ILE A 267 24.71 10.22 13.24
C ILE A 267 25.29 9.19 12.28
N PRO A 268 26.33 8.43 12.69
CA PRO A 268 26.91 7.41 11.84
C PRO A 268 25.92 6.29 11.54
N GLY A 269 25.87 5.87 10.28
CA GLY A 269 24.86 4.96 9.76
C GLY A 269 23.49 5.58 9.47
N TRP A 270 23.26 6.86 9.80
CA TRP A 270 22.12 7.65 9.29
C TRP A 270 22.56 8.64 8.22
N HIS A 271 23.71 9.30 8.39
CA HIS A 271 24.20 10.29 7.44
C HIS A 271 24.64 9.62 6.13
N THR A 272 23.73 9.50 5.18
CA THR A 272 24.00 8.88 3.88
C THR A 272 23.08 9.40 2.79
N THR A 273 23.58 9.39 1.56
CA THR A 273 22.87 9.91 0.38
C THR A 273 22.00 8.87 -0.31
N ILE A 274 22.17 7.57 0.02
CA ILE A 274 21.40 6.49 -0.62
C ILE A 274 20.02 6.30 0.01
N PHE A 275 19.77 6.85 1.20
CA PHE A 275 18.52 6.67 1.95
C PHE A 275 17.26 7.05 1.16
N PRO A 276 17.17 8.21 0.47
CA PRO A 276 15.97 8.57 -0.28
C PRO A 276 15.49 7.50 -1.29
N PRO A 277 16.30 7.06 -2.28
CA PRO A 277 15.86 6.01 -3.19
C PRO A 277 15.71 4.63 -2.52
N TYR A 278 16.55 4.31 -1.54
CA TYR A 278 16.50 3.04 -0.81
C TYR A 278 15.20 2.90 0.01
N PHE A 279 14.83 3.93 0.76
CA PHE A 279 13.61 3.93 1.55
C PHE A 279 12.39 3.79 0.64
N VAL A 280 12.36 4.49 -0.51
CA VAL A 280 11.28 4.36 -1.50
C VAL A 280 11.18 2.93 -2.04
N ALA A 281 12.30 2.28 -2.36
CA ALA A 281 12.31 0.87 -2.78
C ALA A 281 11.78 -0.05 -1.68
N GLY A 282 12.20 0.18 -0.42
CA GLY A 282 11.70 -0.54 0.75
C GLY A 282 10.20 -0.36 0.96
N ALA A 283 9.66 0.85 0.78
CA ALA A 283 8.22 1.13 0.89
C ALA A 283 7.40 0.38 -0.17
N ILE A 284 7.89 0.35 -1.41
CA ILE A 284 7.25 -0.44 -2.47
C ILE A 284 7.30 -1.93 -2.11
N PHE A 285 8.44 -2.42 -1.62
CA PHE A 285 8.62 -3.81 -1.23
C PHE A 285 7.67 -4.25 -0.10
N SER A 286 7.66 -3.53 1.03
CA SER A 286 6.76 -3.83 2.16
C SER A 286 5.29 -3.65 1.79
N GLY A 287 4.96 -2.55 1.12
CA GLY A 287 3.58 -2.28 0.74
C GLY A 287 3.05 -3.33 -0.24
N MET A 288 3.82 -3.75 -1.25
CA MET A 288 3.38 -4.80 -2.18
C MET A 288 3.18 -6.14 -1.47
N ALA A 289 4.03 -6.46 -0.49
CA ALA A 289 3.84 -7.64 0.35
C ALA A 289 2.56 -7.56 1.20
N MET A 290 2.26 -6.40 1.79
CA MET A 290 1.01 -6.19 2.54
C MET A 290 -0.23 -6.29 1.63
N VAL A 291 -0.23 -5.62 0.47
CA VAL A 291 -1.34 -5.72 -0.50
C VAL A 291 -1.57 -7.19 -0.85
N LEU A 292 -0.49 -7.92 -1.18
CA LEU A 292 -0.60 -9.32 -1.58
C LEU A 292 -1.13 -10.21 -0.43
N THR A 293 -0.70 -9.99 0.80
CA THR A 293 -1.23 -10.70 1.99
C THR A 293 -2.75 -10.56 2.10
N ILE A 294 -3.23 -9.32 2.03
CA ILE A 294 -4.64 -8.98 2.14
C ILE A 294 -5.43 -9.53 0.96
N MET A 295 -4.90 -9.39 -0.25
CA MET A 295 -5.54 -9.89 -1.47
C MET A 295 -5.67 -11.41 -1.49
N LEU A 296 -4.67 -12.15 -1.02
CA LEU A 296 -4.73 -13.62 -0.96
C LEU A 296 -5.81 -14.08 0.01
N ALA A 297 -5.93 -13.42 1.17
CA ALA A 297 -7.02 -13.67 2.12
C ALA A 297 -8.39 -13.30 1.50
N ALA A 298 -8.49 -12.11 0.91
CA ALA A 298 -9.71 -11.62 0.26
C ALA A 298 -10.17 -12.52 -0.90
N ARG A 299 -9.24 -12.99 -1.73
CA ARG A 299 -9.47 -13.90 -2.85
C ARG A 299 -10.24 -15.13 -2.42
N ARG A 300 -9.83 -15.76 -1.32
CA ARG A 300 -10.46 -16.98 -0.80
C ARG A 300 -11.75 -16.70 -0.05
N LEU A 301 -11.74 -15.71 0.85
CA LEU A 301 -12.87 -15.43 1.74
C LEU A 301 -14.07 -14.82 1.01
N MET A 302 -13.84 -13.97 0.01
CA MET A 302 -14.89 -13.32 -0.80
C MET A 302 -15.10 -13.95 -2.18
N ARG A 303 -14.42 -15.08 -2.45
CA ARG A 303 -14.56 -15.85 -3.71
C ARG A 303 -14.21 -15.04 -4.96
N PHE A 304 -13.22 -14.16 -4.87
CA PHE A 304 -12.70 -13.36 -6.00
C PHE A 304 -11.65 -14.10 -6.85
N GLU A 305 -11.66 -15.44 -6.83
CA GLU A 305 -10.67 -16.28 -7.51
C GLU A 305 -10.61 -16.03 -9.02
N ASN A 306 -11.75 -15.67 -9.64
CA ASN A 306 -11.86 -15.37 -11.07
C ASN A 306 -11.35 -13.98 -11.47
N TYR A 307 -11.25 -13.05 -10.50
CA TYR A 307 -10.78 -11.68 -10.75
C TYR A 307 -9.33 -11.51 -10.33
N ILE A 308 -8.97 -12.06 -9.16
CA ILE A 308 -7.60 -12.09 -8.65
C ILE A 308 -6.97 -13.41 -9.09
N THR A 309 -6.56 -13.46 -10.35
CA THR A 309 -5.99 -14.66 -10.98
C THR A 309 -4.54 -14.90 -10.57
N ALA A 310 -4.02 -16.10 -10.88
CA ALA A 310 -2.60 -16.42 -10.67
C ALA A 310 -1.65 -15.48 -11.45
N GLY A 311 -2.10 -14.86 -12.55
CA GLY A 311 -1.34 -13.88 -13.31
C GLY A 311 -1.09 -12.57 -12.53
N HIS A 312 -2.06 -12.15 -11.71
CA HIS A 312 -1.91 -11.00 -10.83
C HIS A 312 -0.86 -11.28 -9.74
N ILE A 313 -0.97 -12.44 -9.10
CA ILE A 313 -0.04 -12.88 -8.04
C ILE A 313 1.39 -13.00 -8.59
N ASP A 314 1.57 -13.64 -9.75
CA ASP A 314 2.88 -13.79 -10.39
C ASP A 314 3.51 -12.42 -10.76
N SER A 315 2.70 -11.48 -11.24
CA SER A 315 3.16 -10.12 -11.58
C SER A 315 3.60 -9.34 -10.34
N MET A 316 2.81 -9.40 -9.26
CA MET A 316 3.17 -8.77 -7.99
C MET A 316 4.43 -9.39 -7.37
N CYS A 317 4.56 -10.71 -7.41
CA CYS A 317 5.76 -11.42 -6.94
C CYS A 317 7.03 -10.97 -7.68
N LYS A 318 6.95 -10.71 -8.99
CA LYS A 318 8.10 -10.20 -9.75
C LYS A 318 8.52 -8.80 -9.32
N ILE A 319 7.55 -7.92 -9.02
CA ILE A 319 7.83 -6.59 -8.48
C ILE A 319 8.50 -6.70 -7.10
N ILE A 320 7.95 -7.56 -6.22
CA ILE A 320 8.53 -7.84 -4.90
C ILE A 320 9.98 -8.34 -5.02
N LEU A 321 10.23 -9.28 -5.92
CA LEU A 321 11.58 -9.80 -6.17
C LEU A 321 12.53 -8.70 -6.67
N ALA A 322 12.11 -7.88 -7.63
CA ALA A 322 12.92 -6.78 -8.14
C ALA A 322 13.30 -5.78 -7.03
N MET A 323 12.33 -5.44 -6.16
CA MET A 323 12.60 -4.54 -5.04
C MET A 323 13.50 -5.17 -3.97
N SER A 324 13.35 -6.47 -3.69
CA SER A 324 14.28 -7.21 -2.82
C SER A 324 15.72 -7.15 -3.33
N CYS A 325 15.93 -7.29 -4.64
CA CYS A 325 17.26 -7.14 -5.23
C CYS A 325 17.82 -5.71 -5.08
N ILE A 326 16.99 -4.67 -5.27
CA ILE A 326 17.41 -3.27 -5.08
C ILE A 326 17.76 -2.99 -3.62
N VAL A 327 16.92 -3.46 -2.68
CA VAL A 327 17.16 -3.33 -1.23
C VAL A 327 18.42 -4.10 -0.82
N GLY A 328 18.61 -5.32 -1.29
CA GLY A 328 19.82 -6.11 -1.03
C GLY A 328 21.09 -5.46 -1.58
N LEU A 329 21.01 -4.84 -2.78
CA LEU A 329 22.11 -4.05 -3.33
C LEU A 329 22.42 -2.83 -2.46
N ALA A 330 21.40 -2.13 -1.96
CA ALA A 330 21.59 -1.00 -1.05
C ALA A 330 22.28 -1.44 0.25
N TYR A 331 21.85 -2.54 0.87
CA TYR A 331 22.53 -3.09 2.07
C TYR A 331 24.01 -3.40 1.79
N GLY A 332 24.30 -4.07 0.66
CA GLY A 332 25.67 -4.38 0.27
C GLY A 332 26.50 -3.11 0.02
N THR A 333 25.90 -2.10 -0.60
CA THR A 333 26.52 -0.81 -0.87
C THR A 333 26.86 -0.07 0.43
N GLU A 334 25.96 -0.08 1.41
CA GLU A 334 26.22 0.55 2.71
C GLU A 334 27.40 -0.10 3.45
N PHE A 335 27.45 -1.44 3.50
CA PHE A 335 28.59 -2.16 4.08
C PHE A 335 29.89 -1.89 3.32
N PHE A 336 29.82 -1.85 1.99
CA PHE A 336 30.97 -1.53 1.15
C PHE A 336 31.47 -0.10 1.39
N VAL A 337 30.58 0.89 1.41
CA VAL A 337 30.92 2.31 1.62
C VAL A 337 31.41 2.54 3.04
N ALA A 338 30.84 1.89 4.06
CA ALA A 338 31.35 1.96 5.43
C ALA A 338 32.80 1.46 5.52
N TRP A 339 33.14 0.37 4.84
CA TRP A 339 34.52 -0.11 4.74
C TRP A 339 35.41 0.85 3.92
N TYR A 340 34.92 1.32 2.76
CA TYR A 340 35.65 2.17 1.82
C TYR A 340 35.93 3.58 2.35
N SER A 341 35.01 4.14 3.15
CA SER A 341 35.10 5.51 3.69
C SER A 341 36.31 5.74 4.58
N GLY A 342 36.85 4.69 5.20
CA GLY A 342 37.95 4.80 6.17
C GLY A 342 37.56 5.42 7.52
N ASN A 343 36.34 5.95 7.68
CA ASN A 343 35.83 6.51 8.94
C ASN A 343 35.60 5.40 9.97
N GLU A 344 36.27 5.52 11.12
CA GLU A 344 36.19 4.53 12.21
C GLU A 344 34.77 4.40 12.78
N TYR A 345 34.01 5.50 12.87
CA TYR A 345 32.65 5.50 13.40
C TYR A 345 31.66 4.78 12.48
N GLU A 346 31.75 5.01 11.16
CA GLU A 346 30.93 4.30 10.17
C GLU A 346 31.27 2.81 10.16
N ARG A 347 32.55 2.45 10.13
CA ARG A 347 33.00 1.05 10.21
C ARG A 347 32.49 0.37 11.48
N PHE A 348 32.54 1.09 12.61
CA PHE A 348 32.02 0.59 13.88
C PHE A 348 30.50 0.41 13.85
N ALA A 349 29.74 1.38 13.33
CA ALA A 349 28.28 1.33 13.26
C ALA A 349 27.79 0.11 12.49
N PHE A 350 28.36 -0.18 11.31
CA PHE A 350 28.00 -1.34 10.51
C PHE A 350 28.48 -2.68 11.11
N ARG A 351 29.64 -2.69 11.78
CA ARG A 351 30.06 -3.85 12.57
C ARG A 351 29.13 -4.11 13.74
N ASN A 352 28.66 -3.06 14.43
CA ASN A 352 27.69 -3.14 15.52
C ASN A 352 26.33 -3.65 15.03
N ARG A 353 25.89 -3.24 13.82
CA ARG A 353 24.68 -3.79 13.20
C ARG A 353 24.75 -5.30 13.03
N ALA A 354 25.88 -5.84 12.55
CA ALA A 354 26.00 -7.28 12.27
C ALA A 354 26.37 -8.14 13.48
N PHE A 355 27.23 -7.64 14.38
CA PHE A 355 27.84 -8.42 15.47
C PHE A 355 27.66 -7.81 16.87
N GLY A 356 26.95 -6.68 16.97
CA GLY A 356 26.66 -6.03 18.25
C GLY A 356 25.54 -6.72 19.04
N PRO A 357 25.11 -6.12 20.17
CA PRO A 357 24.07 -6.70 21.04
C PRO A 357 22.73 -6.96 20.32
N MET A 358 22.41 -6.15 19.32
CA MET A 358 21.22 -6.29 18.48
C MET A 358 21.53 -6.96 17.12
N GLY A 359 22.65 -7.66 16.97
CA GLY A 359 23.01 -8.31 15.70
C GLY A 359 21.95 -9.28 15.18
N TRP A 360 21.21 -9.91 16.09
CA TRP A 360 20.10 -10.80 15.74
C TRP A 360 19.01 -10.09 14.90
N SER A 361 18.71 -8.81 15.17
CA SER A 361 17.66 -8.08 14.44
C SER A 361 18.10 -7.76 13.01
N TYR A 362 19.39 -7.49 12.80
CA TYR A 362 19.99 -7.34 11.48
C TYR A 362 19.92 -8.64 10.67
N TRP A 363 20.24 -9.79 11.27
CA TRP A 363 20.19 -11.08 10.55
C TRP A 363 18.75 -11.51 10.24
N VAL A 364 17.78 -11.20 11.10
CA VAL A 364 16.36 -11.39 10.80
C VAL A 364 15.94 -10.51 9.63
N MET A 365 16.34 -9.23 9.63
CA MET A 365 16.09 -8.30 8.52
C MET A 365 16.66 -8.84 7.19
N VAL A 366 17.95 -9.21 7.15
CA VAL A 366 18.59 -9.74 5.93
C VAL A 366 17.96 -11.05 5.48
N GLY A 367 17.67 -11.96 6.43
CA GLY A 367 17.01 -13.23 6.14
C GLY A 367 15.64 -13.05 5.48
N CYS A 368 14.83 -12.13 6.01
CA CYS A 368 13.48 -11.87 5.50
C CYS A 368 13.45 -11.01 4.23
N ASN A 369 14.32 -10.01 4.09
CA ASN A 369 14.25 -9.03 2.99
C ASN A 369 15.10 -9.41 1.79
N VAL A 370 16.20 -10.15 2.00
CA VAL A 370 17.13 -10.51 0.93
C VAL A 370 17.07 -11.99 0.63
N VAL A 371 17.19 -12.87 1.63
CA VAL A 371 17.30 -14.32 1.40
C VAL A 371 15.95 -14.94 1.04
N ALA A 372 14.92 -14.74 1.86
CA ALA A 372 13.61 -15.34 1.66
C ALA A 372 12.97 -15.02 0.30
N PRO A 373 13.01 -13.77 -0.22
CA PRO A 373 12.39 -13.46 -1.51
C PRO A 373 13.08 -14.10 -2.71
N GLN A 374 14.31 -14.61 -2.60
CA GLN A 374 14.98 -15.29 -3.72
C GLN A 374 14.25 -16.56 -4.16
N ILE A 375 13.42 -17.17 -3.31
CA ILE A 375 12.56 -18.29 -3.73
C ILE A 375 11.59 -17.88 -4.86
N LEU A 376 11.30 -16.57 -4.99
CA LEU A 376 10.44 -16.04 -6.04
C LEU A 376 11.11 -16.07 -7.42
N TRP A 377 12.38 -16.43 -7.59
CA TRP A 377 12.94 -16.73 -8.92
C TRP A 377 12.23 -17.92 -9.58
N PHE A 378 11.85 -18.91 -8.77
CA PHE A 378 11.20 -20.12 -9.23
C PHE A 378 9.70 -19.88 -9.49
N ARG A 379 9.28 -20.05 -10.75
CA ARG A 379 7.88 -19.89 -11.16
C ARG A 379 6.92 -20.77 -10.36
N SER A 380 7.35 -21.97 -9.97
CA SER A 380 6.56 -22.90 -9.15
C SER A 380 6.25 -22.31 -7.77
N MET A 381 7.19 -21.59 -7.17
CA MET A 381 7.00 -20.95 -5.87
C MET A 381 6.06 -19.74 -5.96
N ARG A 382 6.20 -18.90 -7.00
CA ARG A 382 5.30 -17.75 -7.26
C ARG A 382 3.83 -18.16 -7.47
N ARG A 383 3.57 -19.40 -7.88
CA ARG A 383 2.23 -19.95 -8.10
C ARG A 383 1.67 -20.71 -6.90
N CYS A 384 2.49 -20.97 -5.89
CA CYS A 384 2.07 -21.66 -4.68
C CYS A 384 1.54 -20.65 -3.65
N ILE A 385 0.22 -20.50 -3.57
CA ILE A 385 -0.45 -19.48 -2.74
C ILE A 385 0.01 -19.51 -1.27
N PRO A 386 0.10 -20.68 -0.59
CA PRO A 386 0.56 -20.72 0.81
C PRO A 386 2.00 -20.22 0.98
N VAL A 387 2.90 -20.57 0.06
CA VAL A 387 4.30 -20.12 0.09
C VAL A 387 4.37 -18.60 -0.07
N VAL A 388 3.63 -18.05 -1.04
CA VAL A 388 3.57 -16.60 -1.27
C VAL A 388 3.00 -15.89 -0.04
N PHE A 389 1.95 -16.42 0.59
CA PHE A 389 1.35 -15.83 1.79
C PHE A 389 2.30 -15.80 2.98
N VAL A 390 3.03 -16.89 3.25
CA VAL A 390 4.02 -16.92 4.34
C VAL A 390 5.18 -15.96 4.04
N LEU A 391 5.62 -15.91 2.78
CA LEU A 391 6.69 -15.02 2.36
C LEU A 391 6.30 -13.55 2.55
N THR A 392 5.09 -13.14 2.20
CA THR A 392 4.66 -11.74 2.35
C THR A 392 4.57 -11.31 3.82
N LEU A 393 4.23 -12.23 4.72
CA LEU A 393 4.31 -11.98 6.16
C LEU A 393 5.77 -11.82 6.63
N ALA A 394 6.67 -12.71 6.18
CA ALA A 394 8.09 -12.63 6.51
C ALA A 394 8.71 -11.31 6.03
N ILE A 395 8.38 -10.87 4.81
CA ILE A 395 8.83 -9.59 4.26
C ILE A 395 8.37 -8.42 5.14
N ASN A 396 7.11 -8.38 5.57
CA ASN A 396 6.63 -7.29 6.42
C ASN A 396 7.33 -7.27 7.78
N VAL A 397 7.63 -8.44 8.36
CA VAL A 397 8.44 -8.55 9.58
C VAL A 397 9.86 -8.03 9.33
N GLY A 398 10.49 -8.46 8.24
CA GLY A 398 11.84 -8.01 7.87
C GLY A 398 11.92 -6.50 7.62
N MET A 399 10.92 -5.92 6.99
CA MET A 399 10.84 -4.47 6.72
C MET A 399 10.54 -3.64 7.96
N TRP A 400 9.82 -4.20 8.94
CA TRP A 400 9.72 -3.59 10.26
C TRP A 400 11.09 -3.59 10.96
N PHE A 401 11.80 -4.73 10.92
CA PHE A 401 13.16 -4.81 11.46
C PHE A 401 14.15 -3.92 10.72
N GLU A 402 13.97 -3.68 9.42
CA GLU A 402 14.80 -2.73 8.66
C GLU A 402 14.76 -1.33 9.29
N ARG A 403 13.56 -0.81 9.54
CA ARG A 403 13.40 0.49 10.19
C ARG A 403 13.95 0.46 11.61
N PHE A 404 13.61 -0.58 12.38
CA PHE A 404 14.11 -0.74 13.74
C PHE A 404 15.65 -0.78 13.82
N VAL A 405 16.29 -1.52 12.91
CA VAL A 405 17.75 -1.64 12.85
C VAL A 405 18.38 -0.30 12.51
N ILE A 406 17.88 0.40 11.48
CA ILE A 406 18.39 1.73 11.12
C ILE A 406 18.30 2.66 12.33
N ILE A 407 17.15 2.71 13.01
CA ILE A 407 16.90 3.66 14.09
C ILE A 407 17.63 3.26 15.37
N ALA A 408 17.25 2.15 15.98
CA ALA A 408 17.68 1.79 17.32
C ALA A 408 19.18 1.45 17.38
N THR A 409 19.72 0.72 16.40
CA THR A 409 21.13 0.27 16.47
C THR A 409 22.14 1.38 16.22
N SER A 410 21.76 2.40 15.43
CA SER A 410 22.58 3.60 15.21
C SER A 410 22.51 4.59 16.37
N LEU A 411 21.42 4.61 17.15
CA LEU A 411 21.30 5.45 18.35
C LEU A 411 21.89 4.79 19.61
N GLN A 412 21.78 3.47 19.74
CA GLN A 412 22.26 2.73 20.92
C GLN A 412 23.76 2.94 21.14
N ARG A 413 24.52 3.03 20.04
CA ARG A 413 25.98 3.22 20.03
C ARG A 413 26.39 4.16 18.91
N ASP A 414 26.72 5.38 19.28
CA ASP A 414 27.16 6.45 18.38
C ASP A 414 28.63 6.84 18.67
N PHE A 415 28.97 8.12 18.50
CA PHE A 415 30.31 8.69 18.68
C PHE A 415 30.95 8.44 20.05
N LEU A 416 30.20 8.58 21.16
CA LEU A 416 30.80 8.60 22.50
C LEU A 416 30.45 7.33 23.29
N PRO A 417 31.44 6.49 23.65
CA PRO A 417 31.20 5.28 24.45
C PRO A 417 30.50 5.52 25.79
N SER A 418 30.68 6.68 26.41
CA SER A 418 30.00 7.06 27.66
C SER A 418 28.49 7.22 27.53
N SER A 419 28.00 7.46 26.32
CA SER A 419 26.58 7.67 26.02
C SER A 419 25.87 6.38 25.60
N TRP A 420 26.61 5.29 25.37
CA TRP A 420 26.04 4.03 24.91
C TRP A 420 25.04 3.47 25.93
N ALA A 421 23.86 3.11 25.45
CA ALA A 421 22.77 2.64 26.30
C ALA A 421 21.89 1.65 25.54
N ASP A 422 21.51 0.55 26.19
CA ASP A 422 20.62 -0.44 25.60
C ASP A 422 19.17 0.07 25.55
N TYR A 423 18.41 -0.40 24.56
CA TYR A 423 16.97 -0.16 24.43
C TYR A 423 16.20 -1.47 24.51
N ARG A 424 15.09 -1.47 25.25
CA ARG A 424 14.14 -2.58 25.33
C ARG A 424 12.72 -2.03 25.33
N PRO A 425 11.84 -2.49 24.42
CA PRO A 425 10.47 -1.97 24.36
C PRO A 425 9.68 -2.37 25.62
N THR A 426 8.83 -1.47 26.09
CA THR A 426 7.87 -1.78 27.16
C THR A 426 6.59 -2.39 26.60
N LEU A 427 5.77 -2.95 27.50
CA LEU A 427 4.44 -3.47 27.12
C LEU A 427 3.54 -2.39 26.51
N VAL A 428 3.74 -1.11 26.86
CA VAL A 428 2.98 0.01 26.30
C VAL A 428 3.31 0.22 24.81
N GLU A 429 4.58 0.08 24.43
CA GLU A 429 5.00 0.17 23.02
C GLU A 429 4.48 -1.01 22.21
N LEU A 430 4.53 -2.22 22.76
CA LEU A 430 3.97 -3.42 22.13
C LEU A 430 2.44 -3.33 21.97
N ALA A 431 1.74 -2.83 23.00
CA ALA A 431 0.31 -2.60 22.96
C ALA A 431 -0.07 -1.53 21.93
N THR A 432 0.70 -0.46 21.81
CA THR A 432 0.51 0.58 20.79
C THR A 432 0.72 0.02 19.37
N LEU A 433 1.75 -0.80 19.15
CA LEU A 433 1.97 -1.51 17.88
C LEU A 433 0.79 -2.43 17.55
N ALA A 434 0.39 -3.31 18.48
CA ALA A 434 -0.76 -4.18 18.30
C ALA A 434 -2.05 -3.39 18.01
N GLY A 435 -2.22 -2.27 18.70
CA GLY A 435 -3.29 -1.31 18.48
C GLY A 435 -3.35 -0.72 17.09
N SER A 436 -2.19 -0.39 16.52
CA SER A 436 -2.11 0.13 15.15
C SER A 436 -2.58 -0.90 14.10
N PHE A 437 -2.23 -2.19 14.28
CA PHE A 437 -2.80 -3.26 13.48
C PHE A 437 -4.31 -3.43 13.73
N GLY A 438 -4.76 -3.28 14.98
CA GLY A 438 -6.18 -3.25 15.33
C GLY A 438 -6.94 -2.16 14.59
N LEU A 439 -6.39 -0.93 14.53
CA LEU A 439 -6.96 0.18 13.77
C LEU A 439 -7.04 -0.16 12.28
N PHE A 440 -5.92 -0.58 11.70
CA PHE A 440 -5.82 -0.91 10.29
C PHE A 440 -6.84 -1.98 9.87
N PHE A 441 -6.87 -3.12 10.56
CA PHE A 441 -7.78 -4.21 10.24
C PHE A 441 -9.23 -3.84 10.51
N THR A 442 -9.53 -3.06 11.55
CA THR A 442 -10.91 -2.59 11.81
C THR A 442 -11.41 -1.73 10.66
N LEU A 443 -10.61 -0.74 10.22
CA LEU A 443 -10.97 0.12 9.08
C LEU A 443 -11.08 -0.70 7.78
N PHE A 444 -10.15 -1.62 7.55
CA PHE A 444 -10.15 -2.47 6.37
C PHE A 444 -11.35 -3.42 6.31
N LEU A 445 -11.71 -4.06 7.43
CA LEU A 445 -12.88 -4.95 7.51
C LEU A 445 -14.20 -4.19 7.33
N LEU A 446 -14.29 -2.97 7.86
CA LEU A 446 -15.43 -2.07 7.61
C LEU A 446 -15.51 -1.71 6.12
N PHE A 447 -14.37 -1.41 5.49
CA PHE A 447 -14.29 -1.17 4.05
C PHE A 447 -14.79 -2.36 3.23
N CYS A 448 -14.33 -3.58 3.52
CA CYS A 448 -14.78 -4.80 2.84
C CYS A 448 -16.30 -4.99 2.88
N ARG A 449 -16.97 -4.44 3.91
CA ARG A 449 -18.41 -4.58 4.11
C ARG A 449 -19.22 -3.44 3.53
N VAL A 450 -18.70 -2.22 3.54
CA VAL A 450 -19.45 -1.01 3.17
C VAL A 450 -19.22 -0.63 1.70
N LEU A 451 -18.02 -0.89 1.17
CA LEU A 451 -17.58 -0.42 -0.13
C LEU A 451 -17.05 -1.58 -0.99
N PRO A 452 -17.12 -1.47 -2.34
CA PRO A 452 -16.66 -2.52 -3.23
C PRO A 452 -15.13 -2.62 -3.20
N MET A 453 -14.62 -3.85 -3.08
CA MET A 453 -13.17 -4.11 -3.06
C MET A 453 -12.53 -4.14 -4.44
N ILE A 454 -13.32 -4.40 -5.48
CA ILE A 454 -12.91 -4.44 -6.87
C ILE A 454 -13.57 -3.28 -7.60
N CYS A 455 -12.82 -2.56 -8.43
CA CYS A 455 -13.36 -1.48 -9.25
C CYS A 455 -14.19 -2.07 -10.41
N MET A 456 -15.52 -1.99 -10.31
CA MET A 456 -16.41 -2.65 -11.28
C MET A 456 -16.31 -1.97 -12.65
N SER A 457 -16.22 -0.65 -12.68
CA SER A 457 -16.11 0.12 -13.92
C SER A 457 -14.86 -0.25 -14.72
N GLU A 458 -13.70 -0.31 -14.08
CA GLU A 458 -12.44 -0.64 -14.75
C GLU A 458 -12.35 -2.12 -15.15
N VAL A 459 -12.83 -3.04 -14.30
CA VAL A 459 -12.82 -4.48 -14.62
C VAL A 459 -13.70 -4.77 -15.84
N LYS A 460 -14.88 -4.13 -15.94
CA LYS A 460 -15.74 -4.24 -17.13
C LYS A 460 -15.02 -3.78 -18.41
N GLY A 461 -14.17 -2.76 -18.31
CA GLY A 461 -13.36 -2.26 -19.43
C GLY A 461 -12.26 -3.21 -19.92
N VAL A 462 -11.93 -4.26 -19.16
CA VAL A 462 -10.85 -5.22 -19.51
C VAL A 462 -11.34 -6.65 -19.72
N LEU A 463 -12.66 -6.90 -19.77
CA LEU A 463 -13.21 -8.26 -19.95
C LEU A 463 -12.76 -8.94 -21.25
N SER A 464 -12.58 -8.19 -22.33
CA SER A 464 -12.10 -8.70 -23.62
C SER A 464 -10.58 -8.93 -23.66
N TYR A 465 -9.85 -8.56 -22.62
CA TYR A 465 -8.39 -8.65 -22.63
C TYR A 465 -7.90 -10.09 -22.61
N GLY A 466 -7.01 -10.42 -23.54
CA GLY A 466 -6.41 -11.75 -23.61
C GLY A 466 -7.36 -12.84 -24.14
N ARG A 467 -8.59 -12.46 -24.54
CA ARG A 467 -9.55 -13.36 -25.20
C ARG A 467 -9.51 -13.11 -26.70
N SER A 468 -9.34 -14.17 -27.48
CA SER A 468 -9.64 -14.12 -28.91
C SER A 468 -11.15 -13.95 -29.07
N THR A 469 -11.58 -12.88 -29.73
CA THR A 469 -12.99 -12.65 -30.04
C THR A 469 -13.49 -13.73 -31.00
N HIS A 470 -14.01 -14.83 -30.47
CA HIS A 470 -14.91 -15.72 -31.19
C HIS A 470 -15.91 -16.29 -30.18
N GLY A 471 -17.17 -15.91 -30.36
CA GLY A 471 -18.27 -16.38 -29.53
C GLY A 471 -19.56 -15.58 -29.60
N GLU A 472 -19.78 -14.73 -30.61
CA GLU A 472 -21.12 -14.22 -30.92
C GLU A 472 -21.28 -14.13 -32.44
N LYS A 473 -21.92 -15.17 -33.00
CA LYS A 473 -22.88 -15.17 -34.12
C LYS A 473 -22.84 -16.54 -34.78
N GLU A 474 -23.78 -17.39 -34.40
CA GLU A 474 -24.69 -18.03 -35.36
C GLU A 474 -26.10 -18.01 -34.76
#